data_AF-A0A6A4Z7G5-F1
#
_entry.id   AF-A0A6A4Z7G5-F1
#
_cell.length_a   1.000
_cell.length_b   1.000
_cell.length_c   1.000
_cell.angle_alpha   90.00
_cell.angle_beta   90.00
_cell.angle_gamma   90.00
#
_symmetry.space_group_name_H-M   'P 1'
#
loop_
_entity.id
_entity.type
_entity.pdbx_description
1 polymer ?
#
loop_
_entity_poly.entity_id
_entity_poly.type
_entity_poly.pdbx_seq_one_letter_code
_entity_poly.pdbx_strand_id
1 'polypeptide(L)'
;KALPRPDEKPRRKRGGKRYRKIKERTQLTDVRREWNRQNFAASAEEYGDNAMGITVGRLGAEGSGQLRVIKKAQKQAKLKLKAASYATQNGHQTSGLATSLAFTPVQGIELMNPSAAAERVREANKKYFNAQNGFVSTIRK
;
A
#
# COMPACT_ATOMS: atom_id res chain seq x y z
N LYS A 1 -15.86 24.50 -12.89
CA LYS A 1 -16.67 24.84 -11.69
C LYS A 1 -15.84 25.78 -10.83
N ALA A 2 -16.40 26.92 -10.40
CA ALA A 2 -15.66 27.91 -9.62
C ALA A 2 -15.30 27.40 -8.22
N LEU A 3 -14.27 27.98 -7.62
CA LEU A 3 -13.85 27.68 -6.24
C LEU A 3 -14.92 28.13 -5.24
N PRO A 4 -15.03 27.48 -4.07
CA PRO A 4 -15.86 27.96 -2.97
C PRO A 4 -15.40 29.34 -2.49
N ARG A 5 -16.35 30.16 -2.05
CA ARG A 5 -16.05 31.45 -1.42
C ARG A 5 -15.17 31.25 -0.17
N PRO A 6 -14.08 32.03 0.03
CA PRO A 6 -13.19 31.95 1.19
C PRO A 6 -13.79 32.39 2.55
N ASP A 7 -14.96 31.88 2.93
CA ASP A 7 -15.60 32.23 4.21
C ASP A 7 -15.05 31.39 5.37
N GLU A 8 -14.70 32.01 6.49
CA GLU A 8 -14.21 31.32 7.69
C GLU A 8 -15.37 30.84 8.57
N LYS A 9 -15.67 29.53 8.51
CA LYS A 9 -16.74 28.91 9.30
C LYS A 9 -16.17 28.28 10.58
N PRO A 10 -16.90 28.34 11.71
CA PRO A 10 -16.45 27.70 12.95
C PRO A 10 -16.22 26.20 12.76
N ARG A 11 -15.03 25.72 13.12
CA ARG A 11 -14.62 24.32 12.91
C ARG A 11 -15.20 23.39 13.97
N ARG A 12 -15.83 22.29 13.54
CA ARG A 12 -16.26 21.20 14.43
C ARG A 12 -15.03 20.51 15.07
N LYS A 13 -14.98 20.50 16.40
CA LYS A 13 -13.93 19.80 17.17
C LYS A 13 -14.34 18.32 17.34
N ARG A 14 -13.50 17.39 16.88
CA ARG A 14 -13.69 15.93 17.06
C ARG A 14 -12.48 15.34 17.80
N GLY A 15 -12.77 14.43 18.74
CA GLY A 15 -11.77 13.84 19.65
C GLY A 15 -11.61 12.31 19.59
N GLY A 16 -12.41 11.60 18.79
CA GLY A 16 -12.40 10.13 18.73
C GLY A 16 -11.12 9.53 18.12
N LYS A 17 -10.84 8.26 18.43
CA LYS A 17 -9.63 7.51 17.99
C LYS A 17 -9.37 7.60 16.48
N ARG A 18 -10.41 7.43 15.65
CA ARG A 18 -10.30 7.55 14.18
C ARG A 18 -9.84 8.94 13.75
N TYR A 19 -10.42 9.98 14.34
CA TYR A 19 -10.10 11.35 14.00
C TYR A 19 -8.72 11.77 14.53
N ARG A 20 -8.32 11.26 15.70
CA ARG A 20 -6.96 11.42 16.24
C ARG A 20 -5.92 10.80 15.28
N LYS A 21 -6.15 9.58 14.79
CA LYS A 21 -5.29 8.93 13.79
C LYS A 21 -5.21 9.69 12.46
N ILE A 22 -6.31 10.30 12.01
CA ILE A 22 -6.31 11.16 10.81
C ILE A 22 -5.48 12.42 11.04
N LYS A 23 -5.66 13.09 12.19
CA LYS A 23 -4.85 14.26 12.59
C LYS A 23 -3.38 13.90 12.73
N GLU A 24 -3.05 12.80 13.38
CA GLU A 24 -1.69 12.27 13.49
C GLU A 24 -1.07 12.06 12.12
N ARG A 25 -1.83 11.55 11.13
CA ARG A 25 -1.35 11.39 9.75
C ARG A 25 -1.05 12.73 9.06
N THR A 26 -1.84 13.78 9.29
CA THR A 26 -1.68 15.06 8.59
C THR A 26 -0.83 16.09 9.32
N GLN A 27 -0.77 16.07 10.66
CA GLN A 27 -0.03 17.03 11.48
C GLN A 27 1.49 16.86 11.34
N LEU A 28 2.30 17.86 11.69
CA LEU A 28 3.76 17.68 11.69
C LEU A 28 4.18 16.63 12.74
N THR A 29 5.17 15.79 12.40
CA THR A 29 5.77 14.86 13.35
C THR A 29 6.58 15.64 14.40
N ASP A 30 6.80 15.04 15.57
CA ASP A 30 7.62 15.68 16.60
C ASP A 30 9.05 15.91 16.11
N VAL A 31 9.62 14.96 15.36
CA VAL A 31 10.93 15.09 14.71
C VAL A 31 10.97 16.29 13.76
N ARG A 32 9.93 16.49 12.93
CA ARG A 32 9.89 17.65 12.02
C ARG A 32 9.67 18.95 12.77
N ARG A 33 8.99 18.92 13.93
CA ARG A 33 8.85 20.09 14.79
C ARG A 33 10.18 20.49 15.39
N GLU A 34 10.99 19.53 15.88
CA GLU A 34 12.34 19.82 16.38
C GLU A 34 13.29 20.26 15.27
N TRP A 35 13.18 19.70 14.06
CA TRP A 35 13.88 20.22 12.89
C TRP A 35 13.56 21.70 12.66
N ASN A 36 12.27 22.06 12.67
CA ASN A 36 11.84 23.44 12.45
C ASN A 36 12.16 24.38 13.63
N ARG A 37 12.58 23.87 14.80
CA ARG A 37 13.00 24.72 15.92
C ARG A 37 14.44 25.17 15.72
N GLN A 38 14.68 26.44 15.95
CA GLN A 38 16.00 27.04 15.89
C GLN A 38 16.49 27.39 17.29
N ASN A 39 17.76 27.12 17.57
CA ASN A 39 18.40 27.53 18.82
C ASN A 39 18.97 28.94 18.65
N PHE A 40 18.62 29.84 19.55
CA PHE A 40 19.13 31.20 19.54
C PHE A 40 20.62 31.21 19.92
N ALA A 41 21.43 31.99 19.19
CA ALA A 41 22.88 32.16 19.42
C ALA A 41 23.74 30.88 19.35
N ALA A 42 23.22 29.78 18.78
CA ALA A 42 24.03 28.60 18.46
C ALA A 42 24.71 28.82 17.10
N SER A 43 26.02 28.59 17.02
CA SER A 43 26.72 28.53 15.74
C SER A 43 26.22 27.33 14.95
N ALA A 44 25.69 27.55 13.74
CA ALA A 44 25.41 26.45 12.82
C ALA A 44 26.74 25.80 12.43
N GLU A 45 26.93 24.54 12.85
CA GLU A 45 28.14 23.76 12.57
C GLU A 45 28.25 23.36 11.09
N GLU A 46 27.14 23.49 10.34
CA GLU A 46 27.02 23.05 8.96
C GLU A 46 26.94 24.25 7.99
N TYR A 47 27.90 24.31 7.06
CA TYR A 47 28.04 25.28 5.96
C TYR A 47 26.91 25.17 4.89
N GLY A 48 25.74 24.68 5.29
CA GLY A 48 24.55 24.63 4.44
C GLY A 48 23.79 25.93 4.59
N ASP A 49 23.91 26.84 3.62
CA ASP A 49 23.15 28.08 3.54
C ASP A 49 21.68 27.84 3.92
N ASN A 50 21.13 28.68 4.81
CA ASN A 50 19.71 28.66 5.16
C ASN A 50 18.81 28.76 3.90
N ALA A 51 19.33 29.30 2.79
CA ALA A 51 18.66 29.34 1.50
C ALA A 51 18.56 27.97 0.80
N MET A 52 19.47 27.03 1.07
CA MET A 52 19.49 25.69 0.46
C MET A 52 18.64 24.66 1.23
N GLY A 53 18.16 25.01 2.43
CA GLY A 53 17.14 24.25 3.16
C GLY A 53 17.60 22.92 3.76
N ILE A 54 18.91 22.72 3.92
CA ILE A 54 19.52 21.48 4.42
C ILE A 54 19.64 21.46 5.95
N THR A 55 19.58 22.62 6.60
CA THR A 55 19.80 22.75 8.07
C THR A 55 18.76 21.97 8.87
N VAL A 56 19.20 21.13 9.82
CA VAL A 56 18.34 20.32 10.70
C VAL A 56 17.89 21.01 12.00
N GLY A 57 18.14 22.32 12.13
CA GLY A 57 17.73 23.13 13.29
C GLY A 57 18.22 22.55 14.61
N ARG A 58 17.34 22.44 15.61
CA ARG A 58 17.66 21.87 16.94
C ARG A 58 17.90 20.35 16.89
N LEU A 59 17.40 19.66 15.87
CA LEU A 59 17.51 18.21 15.79
C LEU A 59 18.97 17.78 15.56
N GLY A 60 19.64 17.32 16.62
CA GLY A 60 21.04 16.87 16.57
C GLY A 60 22.03 17.82 17.22
N ALA A 61 21.57 18.99 17.69
CA ALA A 61 22.41 19.97 18.37
C ALA A 61 22.86 19.53 19.78
N GLU A 62 22.08 18.70 20.47
CA GLU A 62 22.41 18.13 21.79
C GLU A 62 22.79 16.63 21.63
N GLY A 63 24.04 16.33 21.24
CA GLY A 63 24.57 14.96 21.27
C GLY A 63 25.67 14.63 20.28
N SER A 64 26.44 13.57 20.57
CA SER A 64 27.56 13.09 19.76
C SER A 64 27.09 12.40 18.47
N GLY A 65 26.84 13.17 17.40
CA GLY A 65 26.92 12.76 15.99
C GLY A 65 25.99 11.64 15.48
N GLN A 66 25.29 10.90 16.34
CA GLN A 66 24.42 9.79 15.97
C GLN A 66 23.14 9.79 16.81
N LEU A 67 22.11 10.47 16.31
CA LEU A 67 20.77 10.35 16.87
C LEU A 67 20.23 8.95 16.54
N ARG A 68 20.18 8.07 17.54
CA ARG A 68 19.30 6.90 17.47
C ARG A 68 17.85 7.40 17.50
N VAL A 69 17.30 7.69 16.33
CA VAL A 69 15.86 7.84 16.17
C VAL A 69 15.27 6.47 16.47
N ILE A 70 14.88 6.24 17.72
CA ILE A 70 13.98 5.15 18.12
C ILE A 70 12.90 5.15 17.05
N LYS A 71 12.70 4.05 16.32
CA LYS A 71 11.75 3.90 15.19
C LYS A 71 10.31 4.22 15.64
N LYS A 72 10.02 5.46 16.03
CA LYS A 72 8.69 5.99 16.18
C LYS A 72 8.16 6.04 14.76
N ALA A 73 7.10 5.26 14.54
CA ALA A 73 6.44 5.05 13.26
C ALA A 73 6.64 6.22 12.30
N GLN A 74 7.63 6.08 11.41
CA GLN A 74 7.79 7.02 10.31
C GLN A 74 6.47 7.03 9.55
N LYS A 75 6.02 8.21 9.14
CA LYS A 75 4.83 8.33 8.31
C LYS A 75 5.13 7.78 6.93
N GLN A 76 5.11 6.48 6.80
CA GLN A 76 5.28 5.82 5.51
C GLN A 76 4.07 6.17 4.65
N ALA A 77 4.35 6.61 3.43
CA ALA A 77 3.32 6.83 2.43
C ALA A 77 2.62 5.49 2.17
N LYS A 78 1.35 5.39 2.58
CA LYS A 78 0.54 4.22 2.24
C LYS A 78 0.17 4.32 0.76
N LEU A 79 0.37 3.22 0.03
CA LEU A 79 -0.10 3.10 -1.34
C LEU A 79 -1.61 3.35 -1.39
N LYS A 80 -2.07 4.06 -2.43
CA LYS A 80 -3.50 4.23 -2.70
C LYS A 80 -4.10 2.85 -2.99
N LEU A 81 -5.35 2.62 -2.59
CA LEU A 81 -6.02 1.32 -2.72
C LEU A 81 -5.92 0.71 -4.13
N LYS A 82 -6.07 1.53 -5.17
CA LYS A 82 -5.92 1.12 -6.59
C LYS A 82 -4.49 0.70 -6.96
N ALA A 83 -3.48 1.36 -6.39
CA ALA A 83 -2.08 0.99 -6.61
C ALA A 83 -1.69 -0.26 -5.81
N ALA A 84 -2.25 -0.41 -4.61
CA ALA A 84 -2.08 -1.61 -3.80
C ALA A 84 -2.71 -2.84 -4.46
N SER A 85 -3.93 -2.73 -4.99
CA SER A 85 -4.60 -3.83 -5.70
C SER A 85 -3.84 -4.28 -6.95
N TYR A 86 -3.29 -3.33 -7.69
CA TYR A 86 -2.45 -3.63 -8.86
C TYR A 86 -1.14 -4.33 -8.47
N ALA A 87 -0.48 -3.86 -7.40
CA ALA A 87 0.73 -4.49 -6.88
C ALA A 87 0.47 -5.92 -6.38
N THR A 88 -0.69 -6.18 -5.76
CA THR A 88 -1.06 -7.54 -5.32
C THR A 88 -1.35 -8.47 -6.49
N GLN A 89 -1.96 -8.00 -7.59
CA GLN A 89 -2.29 -8.86 -8.74
C GLN A 89 -1.05 -9.34 -9.51
N ASN A 90 0.01 -8.54 -9.58
CA ASN A 90 1.27 -8.96 -10.21
C ASN A 90 2.10 -9.91 -9.32
N GLY A 91 1.82 -9.99 -8.01
CA GLY A 91 2.54 -10.88 -7.09
C GLY A 91 1.96 -12.29 -6.93
N HIS A 92 0.82 -12.59 -7.56
CA HIS A 92 0.10 -13.86 -7.38
C HIS A 92 0.30 -14.89 -8.50
N GLN A 93 1.06 -14.55 -9.55
CA GLN A 93 1.19 -15.45 -10.71
C GLN A 93 2.25 -16.55 -10.52
N THR A 94 3.11 -16.43 -9.51
CA THR A 94 4.16 -17.43 -9.24
C THR A 94 4.54 -17.43 -7.74
N SER A 95 3.66 -17.92 -6.86
CA SER A 95 4.15 -18.32 -5.54
C SER A 95 5.03 -19.56 -5.75
N GLY A 96 6.23 -19.61 -5.17
CA GLY A 96 7.16 -20.75 -5.31
C GLY A 96 6.65 -22.08 -4.74
N LEU A 97 5.42 -22.09 -4.22
CA LEU A 97 4.69 -23.27 -3.74
C LEU A 97 3.59 -23.72 -4.72
N ALA A 98 3.36 -22.99 -5.82
CA ALA A 98 2.48 -23.42 -6.90
C ALA A 98 3.22 -24.45 -7.78
N THR A 99 3.34 -25.68 -7.30
CA THR A 99 3.97 -26.77 -8.03
C THR A 99 3.03 -27.24 -9.16
N SER A 100 3.53 -27.39 -10.39
CA SER A 100 2.79 -27.93 -11.55
C SER A 100 2.55 -29.45 -11.49
N LEU A 101 2.72 -30.07 -10.32
CA LEU A 101 2.65 -31.50 -10.10
C LEU A 101 1.38 -31.82 -9.30
N ALA A 102 0.53 -32.68 -9.85
CA ALA A 102 -0.69 -33.15 -9.20
C ALA A 102 -0.49 -34.60 -8.74
N PHE A 103 -0.94 -34.91 -7.52
CA PHE A 103 -0.87 -36.28 -6.97
C PHE A 103 -2.18 -37.01 -7.29
N THR A 104 -2.16 -37.92 -8.27
CA THR A 104 -3.34 -38.73 -8.60
C THR A 104 -3.26 -40.08 -7.87
N PRO A 105 -4.39 -40.62 -7.38
CA PRO A 105 -4.39 -41.86 -6.59
C PRO A 105 -4.05 -43.12 -7.38
N VAL A 106 -3.98 -43.05 -8.71
CA VAL A 106 -3.84 -44.24 -9.58
C VAL A 106 -2.45 -44.35 -10.22
N GLN A 107 -1.76 -43.23 -10.52
CA GLN A 107 -0.52 -43.25 -11.34
C GLN A 107 0.63 -42.40 -10.79
N GLY A 108 0.51 -41.81 -9.60
CA GLY A 108 1.60 -41.07 -8.95
C GLY A 108 1.66 -39.60 -9.37
N ILE A 109 2.84 -38.99 -9.21
CA ILE A 109 3.05 -37.56 -9.46
C ILE A 109 3.03 -37.31 -10.97
N GLU A 110 1.99 -36.65 -11.46
CA GLU A 110 1.84 -36.31 -12.87
C GLU A 110 2.08 -34.80 -13.09
N LEU A 111 2.82 -34.48 -14.15
CA LEU A 111 2.97 -33.10 -14.62
C LEU A 111 1.67 -32.66 -15.30
N MET A 112 0.88 -31.85 -14.61
CA MET A 112 -0.37 -31.36 -15.15
C MET A 112 -0.12 -30.06 -15.90
N ASN A 113 -0.52 -30.00 -17.18
CA ASN A 113 -0.52 -28.75 -17.94
C ASN A 113 -1.80 -27.95 -17.60
N PRO A 114 -1.71 -26.86 -16.82
CA PRO A 114 -2.88 -26.10 -16.40
C PRO A 114 -3.59 -25.44 -17.58
N SER A 115 -2.89 -25.15 -18.69
CA SER A 115 -3.51 -24.59 -19.90
C SER A 115 -4.46 -25.60 -20.56
N ALA A 116 -4.01 -26.85 -20.70
CA ALA A 116 -4.83 -27.92 -21.28
C ALA A 116 -6.03 -28.27 -20.38
N ALA A 117 -5.87 -28.20 -19.05
CA ALA A 117 -6.98 -28.36 -18.11
C ALA A 117 -8.01 -27.23 -18.24
N ALA A 118 -7.55 -25.98 -18.38
CA ALA A 118 -8.44 -24.83 -18.58
C ALA A 118 -9.20 -24.91 -19.92
N GLU A 119 -8.59 -25.43 -20.98
CA GLU A 119 -9.25 -25.67 -22.27
C GLU A 119 -10.36 -26.72 -22.17
N ARG A 120 -10.11 -27.87 -21.51
CA ARG A 120 -11.17 -28.88 -21.26
C ARG A 120 -12.35 -28.30 -20.50
N VAL A 121 -12.10 -27.48 -19.47
CA VAL A 121 -13.17 -26.82 -18.71
C VAL A 121 -13.92 -25.82 -19.60
N ARG A 122 -13.23 -25.04 -20.44
CA ARG A 122 -13.88 -24.14 -21.42
C ARG A 122 -14.73 -24.91 -22.42
N GLU A 123 -14.26 -26.04 -22.94
CA GLU A 123 -15.01 -26.89 -23.87
C GLU A 123 -16.25 -27.50 -23.22
N ALA A 124 -16.13 -28.01 -21.99
CA ALA A 124 -17.27 -28.49 -21.22
C ALA A 124 -18.29 -27.37 -20.96
N ASN A 125 -17.82 -26.16 -20.61
CA ASN A 125 -18.69 -25.01 -20.41
C ASN A 125 -19.37 -24.55 -21.71
N LYS A 126 -18.69 -24.62 -22.86
CA LYS A 126 -19.31 -24.32 -24.17
C LYS A 126 -20.50 -25.24 -24.47
N LYS A 127 -20.48 -26.49 -23.99
CA LYS A 127 -21.61 -27.44 -24.19
C LYS A 127 -22.90 -26.99 -23.48
N TYR A 128 -22.77 -26.26 -22.36
CA TYR A 128 -23.90 -25.89 -21.51
C TYR A 128 -24.24 -24.39 -21.52
N PHE A 129 -23.27 -23.52 -21.84
CA PHE A 129 -23.38 -22.06 -21.67
C PHE A 129 -22.92 -21.27 -22.91
N ASN A 130 -22.96 -21.83 -24.12
CA ASN A 130 -22.71 -21.02 -25.32
C ASN A 130 -23.93 -20.15 -25.66
N ALA A 131 -23.70 -19.04 -26.37
CA ALA A 131 -24.79 -18.14 -26.80
C ALA A 131 -25.65 -18.73 -27.93
N GLN A 132 -25.18 -19.79 -28.60
CA GLN A 132 -25.82 -20.41 -29.76
C GLN A 132 -26.70 -21.62 -29.43
N ASN A 133 -26.45 -22.33 -28.33
CA ASN A 133 -27.23 -23.50 -27.91
C ASN A 133 -27.94 -23.15 -26.60
N GLY A 134 -29.26 -23.36 -26.56
CA GLY A 134 -30.05 -23.20 -25.33
C GLY A 134 -29.67 -24.21 -24.25
N PHE A 135 -30.14 -23.99 -23.02
CA PHE A 135 -29.87 -24.89 -21.89
C PHE A 135 -30.38 -26.31 -22.18
N VAL A 136 -29.50 -27.30 -22.04
CA VAL A 136 -29.83 -28.72 -22.23
C VAL A 136 -30.20 -29.36 -20.90
N SER A 137 -31.34 -30.05 -20.83
CA SER A 137 -31.78 -30.79 -19.64
C SER A 137 -30.76 -31.88 -19.27
N THR A 138 -30.41 -31.95 -17.98
CA THR A 138 -29.48 -32.95 -17.43
C THR A 138 -30.15 -34.29 -17.11
N ILE A 139 -31.46 -34.41 -17.33
CA ILE A 139 -32.20 -35.65 -17.09
C ILE A 139 -31.93 -36.60 -18.25
N ARG A 140 -31.30 -37.75 -17.97
CA ARG A 140 -31.18 -38.83 -18.95
C ARG A 140 -32.57 -39.43 -19.18
N LYS A 141 -32.98 -39.57 -20.44
CA LYS A 141 -34.12 -40.42 -20.81
C LYS A 141 -33.82 -41.87 -20.49
#